data_AF-A0A9X1QII6-F1
#
_entry.id   AF-A0A9X1QII6-F1
#
_cell.length_a   1.000
_cell.length_b   1.000
_cell.length_c   1.000
_cell.angle_alpha   90.00
_cell.angle_beta   90.00
_cell.angle_gamma   90.00
#
_symmetry.space_group_name_H-M   'P 1'
#
loop_
_entity.id
_entity.type
_entity.pdbx_description
1 polymer ?
#
loop_
_entity_poly.entity_id
_entity_poly.type
_entity_poly.pdbx_seq_one_letter_code
_entity_poly.pdbx_strand_id
1 'polypeptide(L)'
;MEQVTVKRKWANWKFIAFVVILIAIFIKFFVLGDGDENAPVTVELDLPKVALRSVEEVEAVLGKGTLDSYYKDEVAGCEKCPKMIYREGKVEIIYINEIADQIQLNKLSDYDFEDRVVLGILNLKENIKPNIDDKQLKRWDNYEKYSQISAFGNGSKIEYILIKAKTE
;
A
#
# COMPACT_ATOMS: atom_id res chain seq x y z
N MET A 1 -59.51 37.38 4.26
CA MET A 1 -58.12 37.35 4.82
C MET A 1 -57.67 35.89 5.05
N GLU A 2 -57.78 35.02 4.04
CA GLU A 2 -57.60 33.56 4.21
C GLU A 2 -56.62 32.93 3.20
N GLN A 3 -56.41 33.55 2.04
CA GLN A 3 -55.55 32.96 0.99
C GLN A 3 -54.04 33.17 1.20
N VAL A 4 -53.64 34.10 2.07
CA VAL A 4 -52.23 34.44 2.31
C VAL A 4 -51.56 33.42 3.26
N THR A 5 -52.31 32.84 4.20
CA THR A 5 -51.81 31.88 5.20
C THR A 5 -51.55 30.49 4.61
N VAL A 6 -52.37 30.03 3.67
CA VAL A 6 -52.23 28.70 3.04
C VAL A 6 -51.00 28.62 2.13
N LYS A 7 -50.75 29.65 1.30
CA LYS A 7 -49.55 29.73 0.44
C LYS A 7 -48.24 29.71 1.24
N ARG A 8 -48.23 30.36 2.41
CA ARG A 8 -47.05 30.44 3.29
C ARG A 8 -46.73 29.11 3.98
N LYS A 9 -47.75 28.36 4.42
CA LYS A 9 -47.59 27.00 4.97
C LYS A 9 -47.09 25.99 3.92
N TRP A 10 -47.57 26.08 2.68
CA TRP A 10 -47.14 25.18 1.60
C TRP A 10 -45.71 25.47 1.13
N ALA A 11 -45.32 26.75 1.04
CA ALA A 11 -43.95 27.16 0.77
C ALA A 11 -42.98 26.68 1.87
N ASN A 12 -43.39 26.77 3.14
CA ASN A 12 -42.60 26.27 4.27
C ASN A 12 -42.39 24.76 4.22
N TRP A 13 -43.39 23.97 3.82
CA TRP A 13 -43.23 22.52 3.72
C TRP A 13 -42.30 22.11 2.57
N LYS A 14 -42.40 22.80 1.42
CA LYS A 14 -41.46 22.62 0.30
C LYS A 14 -40.03 22.99 0.68
N PHE A 15 -39.87 24.06 1.46
CA PHE A 15 -38.56 24.47 1.96
C PHE A 15 -37.97 23.43 2.93
N ILE A 16 -38.78 22.89 3.85
CA ILE A 16 -38.36 21.82 4.76
C ILE A 16 -37.94 20.58 3.98
N ALA A 17 -38.74 20.15 2.99
CA ALA A 17 -38.40 19.00 2.15
C ALA A 17 -37.09 19.22 1.37
N PHE A 18 -36.89 20.43 0.84
CA PHE A 18 -35.65 20.81 0.15
C PHE A 18 -34.43 20.77 1.08
N VAL A 19 -34.56 21.29 2.31
CA VAL A 19 -33.48 21.25 3.32
C VAL A 19 -33.16 19.80 3.72
N VAL A 20 -34.17 18.94 3.89
CA VAL A 20 -33.94 17.51 4.19
C VAL A 20 -33.20 16.80 3.06
N ILE A 21 -33.54 17.09 1.79
CA ILE A 21 -32.83 16.54 0.63
C ILE A 21 -31.37 17.03 0.61
N LEU A 22 -31.13 18.32 0.86
CA LEU A 22 -29.76 18.85 0.92
C LEU A 22 -28.95 18.23 2.06
N ILE A 23 -29.55 17.99 3.23
CA ILE A 23 -28.89 17.30 4.34
C ILE A 23 -28.60 15.84 3.97
N ALA A 24 -29.52 15.14 3.31
CA ALA A 24 -29.30 13.76 2.87
C ALA A 24 -28.16 13.66 1.83
N ILE A 25 -28.09 14.61 0.90
CA ILE A 25 -26.99 14.73 -0.08
C ILE A 25 -25.68 15.03 0.67
N PHE A 26 -25.69 15.98 1.61
CA PHE A 26 -24.51 16.32 2.40
C PHE A 26 -24.00 15.13 3.21
N ILE A 27 -24.88 14.39 3.90
CA ILE A 27 -24.49 13.17 4.63
C ILE A 27 -23.92 12.12 3.66
N LYS A 28 -24.57 11.91 2.51
CA LYS A 28 -24.13 10.94 1.51
C LYS A 28 -22.77 11.26 0.89
N PHE A 29 -22.46 12.53 0.63
CA PHE A 29 -21.24 12.92 -0.07
C PHE A 29 -20.09 13.37 0.85
N PHE A 30 -20.38 13.86 2.06
CA PHE A 30 -19.36 14.42 2.96
C PHE A 30 -19.13 13.63 4.25
N VAL A 31 -20.12 12.87 4.74
CA VAL A 31 -20.01 12.11 6.01
C VAL A 31 -19.76 10.63 5.74
N LEU A 32 -20.52 10.06 4.80
CA LEU A 32 -20.21 8.77 4.21
C LEU A 32 -19.15 9.04 3.15
N GLY A 33 -17.91 9.23 3.59
CA GLY A 33 -16.79 9.12 2.68
C GLY A 33 -16.83 7.72 2.10
N ASP A 34 -17.37 7.59 0.88
CA ASP A 34 -17.08 6.47 0.02
C ASP A 34 -15.57 6.57 -0.25
N GLY A 35 -14.76 6.07 0.69
CA GLY A 35 -13.41 5.66 0.39
C GLY A 35 -13.58 4.63 -0.70
N ASP A 36 -13.42 5.06 -1.94
CA ASP A 36 -13.68 4.24 -3.11
C ASP A 36 -12.79 3.00 -2.99
N GLU A 37 -13.42 1.92 -2.55
CA GLU A 37 -12.83 0.60 -2.37
C GLU A 37 -12.33 0.02 -3.70
N ASN A 38 -12.46 0.77 -4.81
CA ASN A 38 -11.91 0.51 -6.12
C ASN A 38 -10.97 1.61 -6.65
N ALA A 39 -10.65 2.65 -5.89
CA ALA A 39 -9.67 3.65 -6.31
C ALA A 39 -8.34 2.96 -6.69
N PRO A 40 -7.73 3.32 -7.83
CA PRO A 40 -6.49 2.69 -8.28
C PRO A 40 -5.36 3.02 -7.30
N VAL A 41 -4.80 1.99 -6.68
CA VAL A 41 -3.60 2.12 -5.84
C VAL A 41 -2.41 2.42 -6.75
N THR A 42 -1.69 3.51 -6.47
CA THR A 42 -0.45 3.82 -7.20
C THR A 42 0.58 2.72 -6.93
N VAL A 43 1.04 2.08 -8.00
CA VAL A 43 2.12 1.08 -7.94
C VAL A 43 3.44 1.79 -7.67
N GLU A 44 4.09 1.47 -6.56
CA GLU A 44 5.41 2.01 -6.22
C GLU A 44 6.55 1.07 -6.61
N LEU A 45 6.31 -0.23 -6.51
CA LEU A 45 7.27 -1.26 -6.86
C LEU A 45 6.57 -2.36 -7.65
N ASP A 46 7.01 -2.61 -8.87
CA ASP A 46 6.56 -3.76 -9.64
C ASP A 46 7.33 -5.01 -9.16
N LEU A 47 6.89 -5.57 -8.03
CA LEU A 47 7.59 -6.67 -7.36
C LEU A 47 7.86 -7.87 -8.29
N PRO A 48 6.93 -8.30 -9.17
CA PRO A 48 7.19 -9.36 -10.14
C PRO A 48 8.35 -9.11 -11.11
N LYS A 49 8.70 -7.84 -11.36
CA LYS A 49 9.83 -7.43 -12.20
C LYS A 49 11.12 -7.17 -11.44
N VAL A 50 11.09 -7.17 -10.11
CA VAL A 50 12.27 -6.86 -9.27
C VAL A 50 12.72 -8.07 -8.46
N ALA A 51 11.80 -8.77 -7.80
CA ALA A 51 12.14 -9.93 -6.98
C ALA A 51 12.65 -11.10 -7.83
N LEU A 52 13.63 -11.83 -7.28
CA LEU A 52 14.29 -12.98 -7.93
C LEU A 52 15.07 -12.61 -9.22
N ARG A 53 15.43 -11.33 -9.39
CA ARG A 53 16.16 -10.83 -10.57
C ARG A 53 17.60 -10.49 -10.25
N SER A 54 18.45 -10.49 -11.28
CA SER A 54 19.84 -10.03 -11.16
C SER A 54 19.92 -8.52 -10.95
N VAL A 55 21.10 -8.02 -10.61
CA VAL A 55 21.33 -6.57 -10.47
C VAL A 55 20.99 -5.84 -11.78
N GLU A 56 21.46 -6.36 -12.92
CA GLU A 56 21.25 -5.74 -14.23
C GLU A 56 19.77 -5.69 -14.62
N GLU A 57 19.03 -6.77 -14.35
CA GLU A 57 17.58 -6.83 -14.59
C GLU A 57 16.82 -5.83 -13.71
N VAL A 58 17.21 -5.71 -12.43
CA VAL A 58 16.62 -4.71 -11.53
C VAL A 58 16.94 -3.30 -11.98
N GLU A 59 18.18 -3.03 -12.39
CA GLU A 59 18.60 -1.70 -12.86
C GLU A 59 17.85 -1.27 -14.13
N ALA A 60 17.45 -2.21 -14.98
CA ALA A 60 16.61 -1.92 -16.14
C ALA A 60 15.19 -1.43 -15.74
N VAL A 61 14.72 -1.76 -14.54
CA VAL A 61 13.38 -1.41 -14.03
C VAL A 61 13.42 -0.21 -13.08
N LEU A 62 14.40 -0.18 -12.17
CA LEU A 62 14.50 0.83 -11.11
C LEU A 62 15.47 1.97 -11.45
N GLY A 63 16.28 1.82 -12.49
CA GLY A 63 17.46 2.65 -12.74
C GLY A 63 18.68 2.15 -11.95
N LYS A 64 19.82 2.80 -12.17
CA LYS A 64 21.08 2.43 -11.51
C LYS A 64 20.99 2.52 -9.99
N GLY A 65 21.48 1.48 -9.32
CA GLY A 65 21.60 1.45 -7.88
C GLY A 65 22.93 2.02 -7.38
N THR A 66 23.00 2.29 -6.09
CA THR A 66 24.25 2.58 -5.39
C THR A 66 24.51 1.50 -4.36
N LEU A 67 25.72 0.94 -4.36
CA LEU A 67 26.15 0.03 -3.30
C LEU A 67 26.21 0.80 -1.98
N ASP A 68 25.45 0.34 -0.99
CA ASP A 68 25.43 0.90 0.36
C ASP A 68 26.44 0.17 1.25
N SER A 69 26.29 -1.15 1.32
CA SER A 69 27.07 -1.97 2.24
C SER A 69 27.09 -3.44 1.79
N TYR A 70 27.81 -4.28 2.53
CA TYR A 70 27.73 -5.73 2.38
C TYR A 70 27.01 -6.31 3.60
N TYR A 71 26.01 -7.13 3.32
CA TYR A 71 25.24 -7.87 4.30
C TYR A 71 25.87 -9.24 4.54
N LYS A 72 25.82 -9.71 5.78
CA LYS A 72 26.23 -11.05 6.18
C LYS A 72 25.08 -11.71 6.95
N ASP A 73 24.70 -12.90 6.54
CA ASP A 73 23.70 -13.75 7.16
C ASP A 73 24.04 -15.22 6.92
N GLU A 74 24.41 -15.91 7.99
CA GLU A 74 24.84 -17.32 7.95
C GLU A 74 23.68 -18.26 7.63
N VAL A 75 22.45 -17.91 8.01
CA VAL A 75 21.25 -18.73 7.76
C VAL A 75 20.88 -18.67 6.27
N ALA A 76 20.99 -17.50 5.66
CA ALA A 76 20.75 -17.30 4.24
C ALA A 76 21.91 -17.75 3.34
N GLY A 77 23.02 -18.25 3.90
CA GLY A 77 24.23 -18.60 3.14
C GLY A 77 24.94 -17.38 2.53
N CYS A 78 24.77 -16.23 3.17
CA CYS A 78 25.24 -14.94 2.69
C CYS A 78 26.47 -14.48 3.48
N GLU A 79 27.69 -14.70 2.98
CA GLU A 79 28.89 -14.21 3.67
C GLU A 79 29.20 -12.74 3.37
N LYS A 80 28.90 -12.30 2.15
CA LYS A 80 29.19 -10.95 1.65
C LYS A 80 28.25 -10.56 0.50
N CYS A 81 26.97 -10.40 0.79
CA CYS A 81 25.98 -10.02 -0.21
C CYS A 81 25.91 -8.50 -0.38
N PRO A 82 25.87 -7.97 -1.60
CA PRO A 82 25.75 -6.54 -1.79
C PRO A 82 24.35 -6.07 -1.38
N LYS A 83 24.31 -5.03 -0.55
CA LYS A 83 23.11 -4.26 -0.26
C LYS A 83 23.14 -3.01 -1.14
N MET A 84 22.18 -2.92 -2.05
CA MET A 84 22.04 -1.82 -3.00
C MET A 84 20.86 -0.94 -2.63
N ILE A 85 21.02 0.37 -2.84
CA ILE A 85 19.97 1.37 -2.69
C ILE A 85 19.57 1.86 -4.07
N TYR A 86 18.26 1.95 -4.31
CA TYR A 86 17.65 2.49 -5.52
C TYR A 86 16.69 3.62 -5.17
N ARG A 87 16.43 4.50 -6.14
CA ARG A 87 15.44 5.60 -6.05
C ARG A 87 15.59 6.40 -4.75
N GLU A 88 16.81 6.86 -4.47
CA GLU A 88 17.11 7.74 -3.32
C GLU A 88 16.67 7.15 -1.96
N GLY A 89 16.93 5.85 -1.73
CA GLY A 89 16.58 5.18 -0.47
C GLY A 89 15.13 4.70 -0.40
N LYS A 90 14.34 4.87 -1.47
CA LYS A 90 12.98 4.33 -1.51
C LYS A 90 12.97 2.81 -1.59
N VAL A 91 13.93 2.20 -2.28
CA VAL A 91 14.06 0.74 -2.37
C VAL A 91 15.46 0.33 -1.96
N GLU A 92 15.55 -0.60 -1.02
CA GLU A 92 16.80 -1.25 -0.62
C GLU A 92 16.71 -2.73 -0.97
N ILE A 93 17.76 -3.29 -1.56
CA ILE A 93 17.78 -4.69 -1.99
C ILE A 93 19.07 -5.35 -1.53
N ILE A 94 18.96 -6.47 -0.85
CA ILE A 94 20.08 -7.36 -0.56
C ILE A 94 20.05 -8.49 -1.58
N TYR A 95 21.16 -8.64 -2.32
CA TYR A 95 21.29 -9.67 -3.34
C TYR A 95 21.95 -10.92 -2.77
N ILE A 96 21.18 -11.98 -2.60
CA ILE A 96 21.67 -13.24 -2.03
C ILE A 96 21.74 -14.25 -3.17
N ASN A 97 22.90 -14.88 -3.38
CA ASN A 97 23.13 -15.76 -4.55
C ASN A 97 22.79 -15.08 -5.89
N GLU A 98 23.22 -13.82 -6.05
CA GLU A 98 23.06 -13.01 -7.27
C GLU A 98 21.59 -12.66 -7.63
N ILE A 99 20.63 -12.93 -6.75
CA ILE A 99 19.21 -12.57 -6.94
C ILE A 99 18.74 -11.54 -5.91
N ALA A 100 17.86 -10.64 -6.33
CA ALA A 100 17.14 -9.71 -5.46
C ALA A 100 16.22 -10.49 -4.51
N ASP A 101 16.68 -10.67 -3.27
CA ASP A 101 16.05 -11.58 -2.31
C ASP A 101 15.34 -10.82 -1.19
N GLN A 102 16.07 -10.02 -0.41
CA GLN A 102 15.46 -9.19 0.63
C GLN A 102 15.29 -7.78 0.08
N ILE A 103 14.04 -7.36 -0.07
CA ILE A 103 13.66 -6.08 -0.68
C ILE A 103 12.89 -5.28 0.35
N GLN A 104 13.38 -4.09 0.68
CA GLN A 104 12.69 -3.15 1.56
C GLN A 104 12.20 -1.95 0.76
N LEU A 105 10.91 -1.64 0.86
CA LEU A 105 10.27 -0.48 0.28
C LEU A 105 9.95 0.52 1.39
N ASN A 106 10.61 1.67 1.35
CA ASN A 106 10.57 2.73 2.35
C ASN A 106 9.67 3.90 1.92
N LYS A 107 9.49 4.86 2.84
CA LYS A 107 8.80 6.14 2.59
C LYS A 107 7.34 5.94 2.14
N LEU A 108 6.61 5.08 2.86
CA LEU A 108 5.23 4.71 2.54
C LEU A 108 4.18 5.38 3.45
N SER A 109 4.56 6.40 4.22
CA SER A 109 3.70 7.06 5.23
C SER A 109 2.42 7.69 4.68
N ASP A 110 2.36 7.91 3.37
CA ASP A 110 1.18 8.46 2.71
C ASP A 110 0.08 7.41 2.50
N TYR A 111 0.45 6.13 2.52
CA TYR A 111 -0.43 4.99 2.23
C TYR A 111 -1.11 4.42 3.47
N ASP A 112 -2.37 4.04 3.31
CA ASP A 112 -3.14 3.41 4.39
C ASP A 112 -2.68 1.98 4.67
N PHE A 113 -2.67 1.60 5.94
CA PHE A 113 -2.26 0.28 6.42
C PHE A 113 -3.36 -0.77 6.20
N GLU A 114 -3.72 -0.98 4.92
CA GLU A 114 -4.75 -1.90 4.47
C GLU A 114 -4.17 -2.96 3.52
N ASP A 115 -4.69 -4.19 3.58
CA ASP A 115 -4.20 -5.33 2.80
C ASP A 115 -4.13 -5.02 1.29
N ARG A 116 -5.23 -4.50 0.75
CA ARG A 116 -5.34 -4.13 -0.67
C ARG A 116 -4.33 -3.06 -1.07
N VAL A 117 -4.06 -2.11 -0.18
CA VAL A 117 -3.11 -1.02 -0.43
C VAL A 117 -1.68 -1.58 -0.42
N VAL A 118 -1.32 -2.36 0.59
CA VAL A 118 0.00 -3.03 0.69
C VAL A 118 0.28 -3.85 -0.56
N LEU A 119 -0.65 -4.73 -0.95
CA LEU A 119 -0.47 -5.61 -2.11
C LEU A 119 -0.51 -4.83 -3.43
N GLY A 120 -1.35 -3.80 -3.53
CA GLY A 120 -1.46 -2.94 -4.71
C GLY A 120 -0.20 -2.11 -4.99
N ILE A 121 0.44 -1.57 -3.95
CA ILE A 121 1.72 -0.84 -4.05
C ILE A 121 2.82 -1.72 -4.66
N LEU A 122 2.75 -3.04 -4.42
CA LEU A 122 3.69 -4.06 -4.93
C LEU A 122 3.30 -4.63 -6.31
N ASN A 123 2.24 -4.10 -6.94
CA ASN A 123 1.67 -4.61 -8.20
C ASN A 123 1.17 -6.06 -8.10
N LEU A 124 0.73 -6.49 -6.92
CA LEU A 124 0.18 -7.82 -6.69
C LEU A 124 -1.35 -7.78 -6.83
N LYS A 125 -1.91 -8.78 -7.52
CA LYS A 125 -3.33 -8.78 -7.90
C LYS A 125 -4.21 -9.61 -6.98
N GLU A 126 -3.63 -10.58 -6.27
CA GLU A 126 -4.39 -11.47 -5.40
C GLU A 126 -4.60 -10.82 -4.03
N ASN A 127 -5.81 -10.32 -3.78
CA ASN A 127 -6.15 -9.77 -2.47
C ASN A 127 -6.47 -10.91 -1.49
N ILE A 128 -5.44 -11.47 -0.86
CA ILE A 128 -5.58 -12.49 0.20
C ILE A 128 -5.32 -11.88 1.58
N LYS A 129 -5.95 -12.46 2.60
CA LYS A 129 -5.71 -12.03 3.99
C LYS A 129 -4.31 -12.42 4.45
N PRO A 130 -3.65 -11.59 5.27
CA PRO A 130 -2.36 -11.95 5.84
C PRO A 130 -2.51 -13.07 6.88
N ASN A 131 -1.43 -13.84 7.06
CA ASN A 131 -1.29 -14.85 8.10
C ASN A 131 -1.20 -14.21 9.50
N ILE A 132 -0.60 -13.02 9.59
CA ILE A 132 -0.57 -12.18 10.80
C ILE A 132 -1.23 -10.85 10.47
N ASP A 133 -2.23 -10.44 11.26
CA ASP A 133 -2.94 -9.18 11.11
C ASP A 133 -3.01 -8.45 12.45
N ASP A 134 -1.96 -7.69 12.77
CA ASP A 134 -1.85 -6.87 13.97
C ASP A 134 -1.81 -5.38 13.61
N LYS A 135 -2.07 -4.51 14.59
CA LYS A 135 -2.10 -3.05 14.42
C LYS A 135 -0.81 -2.43 13.84
N GLN A 136 0.31 -3.14 13.94
CA GLN A 136 1.63 -2.67 13.50
C GLN A 136 2.30 -3.61 12.50
N LEU A 137 1.72 -4.79 12.23
CA LEU A 137 2.32 -5.80 11.39
C LEU A 137 1.25 -6.57 10.64
N LYS A 138 1.34 -6.55 9.31
CA LYS A 138 0.62 -7.46 8.43
C LYS A 138 1.64 -8.35 7.73
N ARG A 139 1.46 -9.67 7.76
CA ARG A 139 2.40 -10.62 7.18
C ARG A 139 1.72 -11.68 6.34
N TRP A 140 2.17 -11.86 5.11
CA TRP A 140 1.79 -12.93 4.22
C TRP A 140 2.96 -13.89 4.07
N ASP A 141 2.75 -15.14 4.47
CA ASP A 141 3.73 -16.22 4.35
C ASP A 141 3.41 -17.01 3.07
N ASN A 142 4.43 -17.32 2.27
CA ASN A 142 4.29 -18.05 1.00
C ASN A 142 3.29 -17.39 0.02
N TYR A 143 3.37 -16.07 -0.16
CA TYR A 143 2.54 -15.35 -1.14
C TYR A 143 3.06 -15.62 -2.55
N GLU A 144 2.27 -16.31 -3.38
CA GLU A 144 2.67 -16.77 -4.72
C GLU A 144 4.01 -17.53 -4.70
N LYS A 145 5.09 -16.87 -5.14
CA LYS A 145 6.47 -17.40 -5.22
C LYS A 145 7.41 -16.75 -4.21
N TYR A 146 6.92 -15.84 -3.37
CA TYR A 146 7.70 -15.12 -2.36
C TYR A 146 7.53 -15.81 -1.01
N SER A 147 8.63 -16.03 -0.30
CA SER A 147 8.60 -16.67 1.02
C SER A 147 7.83 -15.81 2.04
N GLN A 148 8.00 -14.49 2.02
CA GLN A 148 7.34 -13.61 2.98
C GLN A 148 7.14 -12.18 2.43
N ILE A 149 5.99 -11.60 2.70
CA ILE A 149 5.74 -10.15 2.58
C ILE A 149 5.30 -9.66 3.96
N SER A 150 5.98 -8.65 4.50
CA SER A 150 5.66 -8.03 5.79
C SER A 150 5.50 -6.53 5.60
N ALA A 151 4.34 -6.00 5.96
CA ALA A 151 4.11 -4.56 6.04
C ALA A 151 4.11 -4.12 7.50
N PHE A 152 4.90 -3.08 7.79
CA PHE A 152 5.01 -2.51 9.13
C PHE A 152 4.24 -1.19 9.17
N GLY A 153 3.39 -1.05 10.16
CA GLY A 153 2.46 0.07 10.30
C GLY A 153 2.80 0.97 11.47
N ASN A 154 2.59 2.27 11.28
CA ASN A 154 2.57 3.26 12.35
C ASN A 154 1.17 3.90 12.41
N GLY A 155 0.31 3.38 13.29
CA GLY A 155 -1.09 3.77 13.37
C GLY A 155 -1.88 3.24 12.17
N SER A 156 -2.48 4.14 11.39
CA SER A 156 -3.25 3.78 10.19
C SER A 156 -2.44 3.84 8.89
N LYS A 157 -1.12 4.06 8.98
CA LYS A 157 -0.25 4.30 7.82
C LYS A 157 0.86 3.25 7.72
N ILE A 158 1.29 2.96 6.49
CA ILE A 158 2.42 2.07 6.23
C ILE A 158 3.71 2.84 6.52
N GLU A 159 4.62 2.27 7.30
CA GLU A 159 5.96 2.83 7.50
C GLU A 159 6.92 2.32 6.42
N TYR A 160 7.02 1.00 6.29
CA TYR A 160 7.77 0.31 5.25
C TYR A 160 7.21 -1.09 4.99
N ILE A 161 7.62 -1.68 3.88
CA ILE A 161 7.33 -3.07 3.53
C ILE A 161 8.66 -3.80 3.37
N LEU A 162 8.77 -4.99 3.94
CA LEU A 162 9.87 -5.93 3.75
C LEU A 162 9.36 -7.16 3.00
N ILE A 163 10.02 -7.50 1.91
CA ILE A 163 9.77 -8.70 1.12
C ILE A 163 11.00 -9.60 1.24
N LYS A 164 10.77 -10.88 1.54
CA LYS A 164 11.74 -11.94 1.31
C LYS A 164 11.25 -12.77 0.12
N ALA A 165 12.09 -12.88 -0.90
CA ALA A 165 11.73 -13.57 -2.13
C ALA A 165 11.95 -15.08 -2.01
N LYS A 166 13.10 -15.51 -1.49
CA LYS A 166 13.46 -16.93 -1.33
C LYS A 166 13.91 -17.28 0.09
N THR A 167 14.60 -16.37 0.79
CA THR A 167 15.02 -16.65 2.19
C THR A 167 13.84 -16.63 3.15
N GLU A 168 13.90 -17.45 4.20
CA GLU A 168 12.87 -17.51 5.26
C GLU A 168 13.18 -16.56 6.42
#